data_AF-A0A7S0MHK1-F1
#
_entry.id   AF-A0A7S0MHK1-F1
#
_cell.length_a   1.000
_cell.length_b   1.000
_cell.length_c   1.000
_cell.angle_alpha   90.00
_cell.angle_beta   90.00
_cell.angle_gamma   90.00
#
_symmetry.space_group_name_H-M   'P 1'
#
loop_
_entity.id
_entity.type
_entity.pdbx_description
1 polymer ?
#
loop_
_entity_poly.entity_id
_entity_poly.type
_entity_poly.pdbx_seq_one_letter_code
_entity_poly.pdbx_strand_id
1 'polypeptide(L)'
;EMTHGFDDTGHLLDLNGDEKDWWDPATFAEFDRRADCLKAQYSRYGAGYALYDGGRVNGNATLGENIADEGGMRFAYAAFSRMVPMTRHNAPEHRTFFTAFAQDWCE
;
A
#
# COMPACT_ATOMS: atom_id res chain seq x y z
N GLU A 1 7.80 4.89 1.49
CA GLU A 1 8.33 6.27 1.63
C GLU A 1 7.40 7.40 1.18
N MET A 2 7.31 7.78 -0.10
CA MET A 2 6.47 8.95 -0.49
C MET A 2 5.02 8.82 0.00
N THR A 3 4.46 7.61 -0.06
CA THR A 3 3.10 7.32 0.41
C THR A 3 2.94 7.44 1.93
N HIS A 4 4.00 7.30 2.74
CA HIS A 4 3.92 7.48 4.19
C HIS A 4 3.51 8.91 4.56
N GLY A 5 3.86 9.91 3.76
CA GLY A 5 3.36 11.28 3.95
C GLY A 5 1.84 11.43 3.76
N PHE A 6 1.14 10.37 3.34
CA PHE A 6 -0.30 10.35 3.08
C PHE A 6 -0.98 9.09 3.64
N ASP A 7 -0.32 8.34 4.54
CA ASP A 7 -0.92 7.18 5.20
C ASP A 7 -1.84 7.61 6.36
N ASP A 8 -2.29 6.65 7.18
CA ASP A 8 -3.23 6.90 8.29
C ASP A 8 -2.68 7.85 9.37
N THR A 9 -1.38 8.12 9.39
CA THR A 9 -0.75 9.12 10.27
C THR A 9 -0.18 10.30 9.49
N GLY A 10 0.44 10.06 8.33
CA GLY A 10 1.07 11.12 7.55
C GLY A 10 0.09 12.13 6.97
N HIS A 11 -1.14 11.70 6.63
CA HIS A 11 -2.14 12.63 6.10
C HIS A 11 -2.57 13.71 7.11
N LEU A 12 -2.30 13.52 8.40
CA LEU A 12 -2.57 14.50 9.46
C LEU A 12 -1.53 15.62 9.51
N LEU A 13 -0.40 15.47 8.80
CA LEU A 13 0.71 16.42 8.81
C LEU A 13 0.70 17.27 7.55
N ASP A 14 0.88 18.58 7.70
CA ASP A 14 1.03 19.48 6.57
C ASP A 14 2.46 19.45 5.98
N LEU A 15 2.73 20.29 4.97
CA LEU A 15 4.02 20.34 4.28
C LEU A 15 5.22 20.68 5.19
N ASN A 16 4.98 21.26 6.36
CA ASN A 16 6.02 21.59 7.34
C ASN A 16 6.17 20.50 8.43
N GLY A 17 5.28 19.50 8.43
CA GLY A 17 5.21 18.47 9.46
C GLY A 17 4.34 18.85 10.66
N ASP A 18 3.52 19.90 10.55
CA ASP A 18 2.60 20.31 11.62
C ASP A 18 1.27 19.55 11.52
N GLU A 19 0.73 19.09 12.66
CA GLU A 19 -0.59 18.44 12.70
C GLU A 19 -1.69 19.43 12.34
N LYS A 20 -2.41 19.16 11.25
CA LYS A 20 -3.43 20.05 10.70
C LYS A 20 -4.40 19.29 9.82
N ASP A 21 -5.69 19.59 9.96
CA ASP A 21 -6.69 19.15 8.99
C ASP A 21 -6.61 20.03 7.74
N TRP A 22 -5.87 19.58 6.73
CA TRP A 22 -5.72 20.25 5.44
C TRP A 22 -6.53 19.59 4.31
N TRP A 23 -7.30 18.53 4.62
CA TRP A 23 -8.27 17.91 3.72
C TRP A 23 -9.68 18.40 4.00
N ASP A 24 -10.50 18.49 2.96
CA ASP A 24 -11.93 18.72 3.16
C ASP A 24 -12.61 17.46 3.76
N PRO A 25 -13.76 17.61 4.45
CA PRO A 25 -14.42 16.50 5.12
C PRO A 25 -14.81 15.33 4.20
N ALA A 26 -15.08 15.58 2.91
CA ALA A 26 -15.45 14.50 1.98
C ALA A 26 -14.22 13.67 1.59
N THR A 27 -13.06 14.31 1.43
CA THR A 27 -11.78 13.61 1.21
C THR A 27 -11.41 12.74 2.42
N PHE A 28 -11.54 13.25 3.64
CA PHE A 28 -11.34 12.46 4.86
C PHE A 28 -12.23 11.22 4.90
N ALA A 29 -13.54 11.40 4.69
CA ALA A 29 -14.49 10.29 4.73
C ALA A 29 -14.20 9.21 3.67
N GLU A 30 -13.77 9.60 2.46
CA GLU A 30 -13.41 8.66 1.40
C GLU A 30 -12.07 7.97 1.67
N PHE A 31 -11.11 8.66 2.30
CA PHE A 31 -9.86 8.07 2.75
C PHE A 31 -10.12 6.99 3.79
N ASP A 32 -10.85 7.30 4.86
CA ASP A 32 -11.19 6.36 5.93
C ASP A 32 -11.89 5.12 5.37
N ARG A 33 -12.85 5.31 4.46
CA ARG A 33 -13.56 4.21 3.81
C ARG A 33 -12.61 3.25 3.05
N ARG A 34 -11.56 3.78 2.42
CA ARG A 34 -10.56 2.98 1.69
C ARG A 34 -9.53 2.35 2.63
N ALA A 35 -9.10 3.08 3.64
CA ALA A 35 -8.20 2.58 4.68
C ALA A 35 -8.85 1.40 5.43
N ASP A 36 -10.13 1.49 5.74
CA ASP A 36 -10.89 0.39 6.36
C ASP A 36 -11.00 -0.85 5.46
N CYS A 37 -11.00 -0.68 4.13
CA CYS A 37 -10.92 -1.81 3.20
C CYS A 37 -9.59 -2.56 3.34
N LEU A 38 -8.47 -1.84 3.39
CA LEU A 38 -7.13 -2.44 3.57
C LEU A 38 -7.02 -3.09 4.95
N LYS A 39 -7.45 -2.40 6.00
CA LYS A 39 -7.54 -2.97 7.36
C LYS A 39 -8.29 -4.30 7.38
N ALA A 40 -9.47 -4.35 6.74
CA ALA A 40 -10.29 -5.54 6.67
C ALA A 40 -9.68 -6.65 5.81
N GLN A 41 -8.97 -6.30 4.73
CA GLN A 41 -8.23 -7.25 3.90
C GLN A 41 -7.11 -7.91 4.72
N TYR A 42 -6.23 -7.12 5.33
CA TYR A 42 -5.06 -7.63 6.02
C TYR A 42 -5.43 -8.38 7.29
N SER A 43 -6.51 -8.00 7.99
CA SER A 43 -7.02 -8.74 9.16
C SER A 43 -7.50 -10.16 8.85
N ARG A 44 -7.63 -10.53 7.56
CA ARG A 44 -7.98 -11.91 7.14
C ARG A 44 -6.74 -12.79 6.95
N TYR A 45 -5.56 -12.20 6.83
CA TYR A 45 -4.31 -12.95 6.70
C TYR A 45 -3.92 -13.61 8.03
N GLY A 46 -3.36 -14.82 7.97
CA GLY A 46 -3.02 -15.67 9.13
C GLY A 46 -3.97 -16.85 9.37
N ALA A 47 -5.14 -16.88 8.74
CA ALA A 47 -5.94 -18.10 8.65
C ALA A 47 -5.42 -18.99 7.50
N GLY A 48 -4.33 -19.74 7.75
CA GLY A 48 -3.83 -20.78 6.83
C GLY A 48 -2.52 -20.49 6.10
N TYR A 49 -1.95 -19.29 6.25
CA TYR A 49 -0.58 -18.98 5.85
C TYR A 49 0.23 -18.80 7.12
N ALA A 50 1.36 -19.51 7.22
CA ALA A 50 2.19 -19.65 8.40
C ALA A 50 2.69 -18.31 8.94
N LEU A 51 1.87 -17.62 9.73
CA LEU A 51 2.42 -16.79 10.80
C LEU A 51 3.10 -17.78 11.75
N TYR A 52 4.35 -17.50 12.10
CA TYR A 52 5.22 -18.41 12.87
C TYR A 52 4.59 -18.88 14.20
N ASP A 53 3.54 -18.21 14.68
CA ASP A 53 2.79 -18.48 15.91
C ASP A 53 1.32 -18.90 15.70
N GLY A 54 0.84 -19.04 14.46
CA GLY A 54 -0.57 -19.31 14.16
C GLY A 54 -1.51 -18.12 14.42
N GLY A 55 -0.96 -16.91 14.58
CA GLY A 55 -1.70 -15.67 14.78
C GLY A 55 -2.48 -15.21 13.53
N ARG A 56 -3.11 -14.05 13.65
CA ARG A 56 -3.70 -13.31 12.53
C ARG A 56 -2.99 -11.98 12.43
N VAL A 57 -2.80 -11.48 11.20
CA VAL A 57 -2.28 -10.13 11.01
C VAL A 57 -3.26 -9.14 11.64
N ASN A 58 -2.73 -8.21 12.44
CA ASN A 58 -3.53 -7.10 12.95
C ASN A 58 -3.56 -5.99 11.91
N GLY A 59 -4.60 -5.96 11.08
CA GLY A 59 -4.73 -4.98 9.99
C GLY A 59 -4.86 -3.53 10.45
N ASN A 60 -5.15 -3.27 11.73
CA ASN A 60 -5.05 -1.91 12.29
C ASN A 60 -3.59 -1.53 12.51
N ALA A 61 -2.81 -2.44 13.11
CA ALA A 61 -1.43 -2.18 13.48
C ALA A 61 -0.51 -2.05 12.26
N THR A 62 -0.86 -2.70 11.14
CA THR A 62 -0.09 -2.64 9.89
C THR A 62 -0.63 -1.64 8.87
N LEU A 63 -1.67 -0.86 9.20
CA LEU A 63 -2.41 -0.06 8.23
C LEU A 63 -1.52 0.92 7.44
N GLY A 64 -0.66 1.68 8.12
CA GLY A 64 0.23 2.64 7.47
C GLY A 64 1.18 1.99 6.48
N GLU A 65 1.83 0.91 6.88
CA GLU A 65 2.70 0.10 6.01
C GLU A 65 1.93 -0.49 4.83
N ASN A 66 0.74 -1.04 5.06
CA ASN A 66 -0.09 -1.61 3.99
C ASN A 66 -0.51 -0.55 2.96
N ILE A 67 -0.85 0.67 3.41
CA ILE A 67 -1.13 1.82 2.54
C ILE A 67 0.11 2.18 1.74
N ALA A 68 1.27 2.23 2.41
CA ALA A 68 2.54 2.59 1.80
C ALA A 68 2.98 1.59 0.72
N ASP A 69 2.88 0.30 1.00
CA ASP A 69 3.17 -0.80 0.05
C ASP A 69 2.26 -0.72 -1.18
N GLU A 70 0.95 -0.64 -0.98
CA GLU A 70 -0.03 -0.60 -2.09
C GLU A 70 0.16 0.67 -2.95
N GLY A 71 0.36 1.82 -2.30
CA GLY A 71 0.61 3.08 -3.00
C GLY A 71 1.95 3.07 -3.74
N GLY A 72 3.02 2.62 -3.08
CA GLY A 72 4.36 2.52 -3.64
C GLY A 72 4.38 1.64 -4.89
N MET A 73 3.76 0.45 -4.80
CA MET A 73 3.65 -0.46 -5.94
C MET A 73 2.86 0.11 -7.10
N ARG A 74 1.74 0.80 -6.84
CA ARG A 74 0.95 1.45 -7.89
C ARG A 74 1.73 2.56 -8.59
N PHE A 75 2.42 3.41 -7.84
CA PHE A 75 3.22 4.49 -8.42
C PHE A 75 4.41 3.96 -9.21
N ALA A 76 5.14 2.99 -8.65
CA ALA A 76 6.27 2.35 -9.32
C ALA A 76 5.83 1.66 -10.62
N TYR A 77 4.73 0.91 -10.58
CA TYR A 77 4.22 0.22 -11.77
C TYR A 77 3.67 1.19 -12.83
N ALA A 78 3.03 2.28 -12.42
CA ALA A 78 2.58 3.33 -13.33
C ALA A 78 3.76 4.03 -14.02
N ALA A 79 4.83 4.32 -13.28
CA ALA A 79 6.07 4.89 -13.83
C ALA A 79 6.74 3.90 -14.81
N PHE A 80 6.90 2.64 -14.39
CA PHE A 80 7.43 1.57 -15.23
C PHE A 80 6.63 1.42 -16.54
N SER A 81 5.29 1.36 -16.46
CA SER A 81 4.43 1.16 -17.62
C SER A 81 4.45 2.33 -18.63
N ARG A 82 4.84 3.54 -18.19
CA ARG A 82 5.10 4.67 -19.10
C ARG A 82 6.40 4.51 -19.87
N MET A 83 7.41 3.90 -19.24
CA MET A 83 8.72 3.66 -19.87
C MET A 83 8.73 2.39 -20.71
N VAL A 84 7.97 1.37 -20.29
CA VAL A 84 7.87 0.05 -20.91
C VAL A 84 6.39 -0.21 -21.22
N PRO A 85 5.89 0.20 -22.40
CA PRO A 85 4.50 -0.03 -22.77
C PRO A 85 4.18 -1.52 -22.91
N MET A 86 2.98 -1.90 -22.48
CA MET A 86 2.49 -3.27 -22.61
C MET A 86 2.27 -3.63 -24.09
N THR A 87 3.21 -4.38 -24.68
CA THR A 87 3.15 -4.75 -26.11
C THR A 87 2.25 -5.96 -26.38
N ARG A 88 2.03 -6.81 -25.36
CA ARG A 88 1.14 -7.97 -25.41
C ARG A 88 0.70 -8.34 -24.00
N HIS A 89 -0.40 -9.09 -23.91
CA HIS A 89 -0.80 -9.71 -22.65
C HIS A 89 0.34 -10.62 -22.13
N ASN A 90 0.62 -10.55 -20.83
CA ASN A 90 1.72 -11.29 -20.16
C ASN A 90 3.11 -11.03 -20.77
N ALA A 91 3.38 -9.79 -21.19
CA ALA A 91 4.71 -9.34 -21.56
C ALA A 91 5.73 -9.68 -20.44
N PRO A 92 6.87 -10.34 -20.77
CA PRO A 92 7.85 -10.79 -19.77
C PRO A 92 8.32 -9.68 -18.83
N GLU A 93 8.51 -8.47 -19.36
CA GLU A 93 9.02 -7.30 -18.66
C GLU A 93 8.08 -6.90 -17.50
N HIS A 94 6.77 -6.94 -17.74
CA HIS A 94 5.76 -6.67 -16.71
C HIS A 94 5.73 -7.78 -15.65
N ARG A 95 5.93 -9.04 -16.03
CA ARG A 95 6.04 -10.14 -15.04
C ARG A 95 7.30 -9.98 -14.19
N THR A 96 8.43 -9.68 -14.83
CA THR A 96 9.71 -9.45 -14.16
C THR A 96 9.61 -8.31 -13.16
N PHE A 97 8.88 -7.21 -13.46
CA PHE A 97 8.61 -6.15 -12.49
C PHE A 97 7.99 -6.70 -11.19
N PHE A 98 6.91 -7.46 -11.29
CA PHE A 98 6.25 -8.02 -10.09
C PHE A 98 7.07 -9.13 -9.43
N THR A 99 7.83 -9.92 -10.20
CA THR A 99 8.75 -10.92 -9.63
C THR A 99 9.87 -10.26 -8.83
N ALA A 100 10.46 -9.18 -9.34
CA ALA A 100 11.51 -8.44 -8.64
C ALA A 100 10.99 -7.87 -7.32
N PHE A 101 9.81 -7.22 -7.34
CA PHE A 101 9.17 -6.76 -6.10
C PHE A 101 8.96 -7.89 -5.10
N ALA A 102 8.43 -9.04 -5.53
CA ALA A 102 8.20 -10.17 -4.63
C ALA A 102 9.51 -10.77 -4.06
N GLN A 103 10.63 -10.65 -4.79
CA GLN A 103 11.93 -11.12 -4.32
C GLN A 103 12.52 -10.24 -3.22
N ASP A 104 12.20 -8.95 -3.18
CA ASP A 104 12.64 -8.06 -2.10
C ASP A 104 12.06 -8.46 -0.72
N TRP A 105 10.93 -9.19 -0.72
CA TRP A 105 10.26 -9.70 0.49
C TRP A 105 10.61 -11.16 0.82
N CYS A 106 11.65 -11.73 0.20
CA CYS A 106 12.13 -13.06 0.55
C CYS A 106 12.97 -12.98 1.84
N GLU A 107 12.37 -13.40 2.96
CA GLU A 107 12.97 -13.50 4.29
C GLU A 107 12.98 -14.95 4.81
#